data_AF-A0A7C1JAT6-F1
#
_entry.id   AF-A0A7C1JAT6-F1
#
_cell.length_a   1.000
_cell.length_b   1.000
_cell.length_c   1.000
_cell.angle_alpha   90.00
_cell.angle_beta   90.00
_cell.angle_gamma   90.00
#
_symmetry.space_group_name_H-M   'P 1'
#
loop_
_entity.id
_entity.type
_entity.pdbx_description
1 polymer ?
#
loop_
_entity_poly.entity_id
_entity_poly.type
_entity_poly.pdbx_seq_one_letter_code
_entity_poly.pdbx_strand_id
1 'polypeptide(L)'
;MNNDRANAQETSYTFTEVAYHFQVAPELLRSWVRRFAQLLSPTARADPPRFTSADVAALSLVQKLLEQGLQDEQINAQLTPKRIVPDDPAALALSTDQARQLVEGKAALLPQALGDILSAIANSQQTVLNSQSTMRELIGVVVQDNFNLKEENRKLRERMLELERALAEYQRREETRKERLESRLRALENTVAAQQQQIAQLIQLQRQNQQKKRGWW
;
A
#
# COMPACT_ATOMS: atom_id res chain seq x y z
N MET A 1 4.09 -35.17 28.11
CA MET A 1 2.95 -35.30 27.18
C MET A 1 2.33 -33.93 26.96
N ASN A 2 2.32 -33.53 25.69
CA ASN A 2 1.38 -32.63 25.02
C ASN A 2 1.31 -31.15 25.44
N ASN A 3 1.96 -30.29 24.64
CA ASN A 3 1.34 -29.01 24.27
C ASN A 3 1.73 -28.53 22.86
N ASP A 4 1.84 -29.45 21.89
CA ASP A 4 2.00 -29.14 20.46
C ASP A 4 0.66 -29.29 19.73
N ARG A 5 -0.28 -28.40 20.03
CA ARG A 5 -1.39 -28.12 19.10
C ARG A 5 -1.25 -26.69 18.63
N ALA A 6 -0.35 -26.55 17.67
CA ALA A 6 -0.46 -25.71 16.49
C ALA A 6 -1.56 -24.64 16.61
N ASN A 7 -1.13 -23.45 17.01
CA ASN A 7 -1.78 -22.21 16.67
C ASN A 7 -1.88 -22.18 15.14
N ALA A 8 -2.95 -22.77 14.58
CA ALA A 8 -3.28 -22.68 13.17
C ALA A 8 -3.43 -21.19 12.91
N GLN A 9 -2.41 -20.59 12.29
CA GLN A 9 -2.49 -19.22 11.81
C GLN A 9 -3.67 -19.18 10.84
N GLU A 10 -4.83 -18.75 11.34
CA GLU A 10 -5.99 -18.48 10.50
C GLU A 10 -5.51 -17.50 9.44
N THR A 11 -5.39 -18.00 8.21
CA THR A 11 -4.85 -17.24 7.10
C THR A 11 -5.84 -16.11 6.85
N SER A 12 -5.46 -14.90 7.26
CA SER A 12 -6.30 -13.72 7.15
C SER A 12 -5.92 -12.96 5.89
N TYR A 13 -6.88 -12.83 4.98
CA TYR A 13 -6.77 -12.13 3.72
C TYR A 13 -7.22 -10.68 3.89
N THR A 14 -6.48 -9.76 3.29
CA THR A 14 -6.84 -8.36 3.21
C THR A 14 -7.93 -8.13 2.17
N PHE A 15 -8.65 -7.01 2.28
CA PHE A 15 -9.66 -6.61 1.28
C PHE A 15 -9.11 -6.59 -0.16
N THR A 16 -7.90 -6.09 -0.34
CA THR A 16 -7.24 -6.01 -1.65
C THR A 16 -6.95 -7.41 -2.22
N GLU A 17 -6.49 -8.33 -1.38
CA GLU A 17 -6.23 -9.73 -1.79
C GLU A 17 -7.54 -10.44 -2.16
N VAL A 18 -8.62 -10.21 -1.41
CA VAL A 18 -9.94 -10.78 -1.71
C VAL A 18 -10.52 -10.20 -3.00
N ALA A 19 -10.40 -8.88 -3.23
CA ALA A 19 -10.84 -8.26 -4.48
C ALA A 19 -10.08 -8.82 -5.69
N TYR A 20 -8.77 -9.02 -5.55
CA TYR A 20 -7.92 -9.62 -6.57
C TYR A 20 -8.28 -11.09 -6.82
N HIS A 21 -8.52 -11.87 -5.76
CA HIS A 21 -8.91 -13.28 -5.85
C HIS A 21 -10.21 -13.49 -6.64
N PHE A 22 -11.17 -12.58 -6.47
CA PHE A 22 -12.47 -12.63 -7.16
C PHE A 22 -12.49 -11.89 -8.51
N GLN A 23 -11.41 -11.18 -8.88
CA GLN A 23 -11.33 -10.31 -10.06
C GLN A 23 -12.50 -9.32 -10.18
N VAL A 24 -13.03 -8.87 -9.04
CA VAL A 24 -14.16 -7.93 -8.98
C VAL A 24 -13.69 -6.54 -8.62
N ALA A 25 -14.41 -5.53 -9.11
CA ALA A 25 -14.18 -4.15 -8.71
C ALA A 25 -14.32 -4.01 -7.18
N PRO A 26 -13.49 -3.18 -6.51
CA PRO A 26 -13.53 -3.03 -5.05
C PRO A 26 -14.90 -2.54 -4.55
N GLU A 27 -15.64 -1.77 -5.34
CA GLU A 27 -16.99 -1.35 -4.98
C GLU A 27 -18.01 -2.50 -4.99
N LEU A 28 -17.83 -3.47 -5.88
CA LEU A 28 -18.65 -4.68 -5.93
C LEU A 28 -18.37 -5.58 -4.72
N LEU A 29 -17.10 -5.73 -4.34
CA LEU A 29 -16.74 -6.45 -3.12
C LEU A 29 -17.26 -5.74 -1.86
N ARG A 30 -17.18 -4.40 -1.78
CA ARG A 30 -17.79 -3.65 -0.67
C ARG A 30 -19.30 -3.88 -0.58
N SER A 31 -19.98 -3.90 -1.73
CA SER A 31 -21.40 -4.22 -1.81
C SER A 31 -21.68 -5.62 -1.27
N TRP A 32 -20.90 -6.62 -1.66
CA TRP A 32 -21.04 -8.00 -1.16
C TRP A 32 -20.77 -8.10 0.34
N VAL A 33 -19.70 -7.47 0.84
CA VAL A 33 -19.37 -7.46 2.28
C VAL A 33 -20.46 -6.81 3.11
N ARG A 34 -21.08 -5.74 2.61
CA ARG A 34 -22.21 -5.08 3.27
C ARG A 34 -23.48 -5.93 3.23
N ARG A 35 -23.78 -6.55 2.09
CA ARG A 35 -25.01 -7.32 1.86
C ARG A 35 -25.01 -8.68 2.54
N PHE A 36 -23.85 -9.34 2.54
CA PHE A 36 -23.64 -10.66 3.11
C PHE A 36 -22.88 -10.60 4.43
N ALA A 37 -22.85 -9.43 5.09
CA ALA A 37 -22.14 -9.20 6.34
C ALA A 37 -22.43 -10.30 7.36
N GLN A 38 -23.70 -10.74 7.46
CA GLN A 38 -24.18 -11.77 8.39
C GLN A 38 -23.48 -13.13 8.23
N LEU A 39 -23.04 -13.47 7.02
CA LEU A 39 -22.36 -14.73 6.68
C LEU A 39 -20.85 -14.66 6.91
N LEU A 40 -20.32 -13.44 7.06
CA LEU A 40 -18.90 -13.19 7.26
C LEU A 40 -18.55 -13.14 8.75
N SER A 41 -17.31 -13.52 9.04
CA SER A 41 -16.68 -13.47 10.35
C SER A 41 -16.66 -12.05 10.92
N PRO A 42 -16.56 -11.90 12.26
CA PRO A 42 -16.46 -10.59 12.90
C PRO A 42 -15.24 -9.78 12.41
N THR A 43 -14.14 -10.44 12.07
CA THR A 43 -12.90 -9.81 11.59
C THR A 43 -13.04 -9.24 10.18
N ALA A 44 -13.93 -9.81 9.35
CA ALA A 44 -14.24 -9.29 8.03
C ALA A 44 -15.05 -7.97 8.09
N ARG A 45 -15.64 -7.66 9.25
CA ARG A 45 -16.38 -6.42 9.51
C ARG A 45 -15.57 -5.36 10.26
N ALA A 46 -14.34 -5.69 10.67
CA ALA A 46 -13.43 -4.75 11.32
C ALA A 46 -12.88 -3.73 10.31
N ASP A 47 -12.29 -2.64 10.82
CA ASP A 47 -11.53 -1.68 10.00
C ASP A 47 -10.06 -1.67 10.50
N PRO A 48 -9.08 -2.15 9.70
CA PRO A 48 -9.22 -2.68 8.34
C PRO A 48 -9.82 -4.10 8.28
N PRO A 49 -10.64 -4.43 7.26
CA PRO A 49 -11.31 -5.73 7.16
C PRO A 49 -10.35 -6.86 6.85
N ARG A 50 -10.48 -7.96 7.60
CA ARG A 50 -9.68 -9.20 7.45
C ARG A 50 -10.59 -10.40 7.26
N PHE A 51 -10.47 -11.02 6.09
CA PHE A 51 -11.27 -12.17 5.69
C PHE A 51 -10.54 -13.46 6.05
N THR A 52 -11.25 -14.38 6.69
CA THR A 52 -10.76 -15.75 6.90
C THR A 52 -10.94 -16.58 5.62
N SER A 53 -10.32 -17.76 5.57
CA SER A 53 -10.58 -18.73 4.49
C SER A 53 -12.06 -19.12 4.39
N ALA A 54 -12.79 -19.15 5.52
CA ALA A 54 -14.23 -19.40 5.55
C ALA A 54 -15.03 -18.25 4.90
N ASP A 55 -14.62 -17.01 5.10
CA ASP A 55 -15.26 -15.84 4.50
C ASP A 55 -15.08 -15.82 2.98
N VAL A 56 -13.88 -16.17 2.50
CA VAL A 56 -13.61 -16.29 1.07
C VAL A 56 -14.42 -17.43 0.45
N ALA A 57 -14.57 -18.57 1.14
CA ALA A 57 -15.43 -19.65 0.67
C ALA A 57 -16.91 -19.23 0.57
N ALA A 58 -17.42 -18.50 1.56
CA ALA A 58 -18.78 -17.95 1.56
C ALA A 58 -18.99 -16.97 0.40
N LEU A 59 -18.05 -16.05 0.17
CA LEU A 59 -18.10 -15.09 -0.94
C LEU A 59 -18.00 -15.77 -2.32
N SER A 60 -17.24 -16.86 -2.44
CA SER A 60 -17.17 -17.65 -3.67
C SER A 60 -18.50 -18.33 -4.00
N LEU A 61 -19.20 -18.82 -2.97
CA LEU A 61 -20.52 -19.40 -3.15
C LEU A 61 -21.56 -18.33 -3.51
N VAL A 62 -21.50 -17.16 -2.88
CA VAL A 62 -22.31 -15.99 -3.24
C VAL A 62 -22.10 -15.61 -4.71
N GLN A 63 -20.84 -15.54 -5.18
CA GLN A 63 -20.55 -15.21 -6.57
C GLN A 63 -21.21 -16.22 -7.53
N LYS A 64 -21.04 -17.52 -7.28
CA LYS A 64 -21.65 -18.56 -8.13
C LYS A 64 -23.17 -18.49 -8.15
N LEU A 65 -23.80 -18.18 -7.02
CA LEU A 65 -25.26 -18.05 -6.95
C LEU A 65 -25.76 -16.78 -7.67
N LEU A 66 -25.00 -15.68 -7.61
CA LEU A 66 -25.28 -14.48 -8.40
C LEU A 66 -25.12 -14.73 -9.90
N GLU A 67 -24.11 -15.49 -10.32
CA GLU A 67 -23.90 -15.91 -11.72
C GLU A 67 -25.03 -16.81 -12.24
N GLN A 68 -25.69 -17.56 -11.35
CA GLN A 68 -26.87 -18.38 -11.66
C GLN A 68 -28.17 -17.57 -11.74
N GLY A 69 -28.12 -16.24 -11.58
CA GLY A 69 -29.28 -15.36 -11.68
C GLY A 69 -30.23 -15.41 -10.47
N LEU A 70 -29.80 -15.99 -9.35
CA LEU A 70 -30.57 -16.04 -8.11
C LEU A 70 -30.60 -14.66 -7.46
N GLN A 71 -31.77 -14.28 -6.96
CA GLN A 71 -31.93 -12.99 -6.30
C GLN A 71 -31.34 -13.01 -4.89
N ASP A 72 -30.84 -11.86 -4.45
CA ASP A 72 -30.11 -11.64 -3.19
C ASP A 72 -30.79 -12.25 -1.95
N GLU A 73 -32.12 -12.24 -1.90
CA GLU A 73 -32.93 -12.80 -0.81
C GLU A 73 -32.91 -14.34 -0.79
N GLN A 74 -32.89 -14.98 -1.97
CA GLN A 74 -32.80 -16.44 -2.12
C GLN A 74 -31.40 -16.95 -1.77
N ILE A 75 -30.38 -16.15 -2.07
CA ILE A 75 -28.98 -16.41 -1.69
C ILE A 75 -28.85 -16.35 -0.17
N ASN A 76 -29.39 -15.32 0.48
CA ASN A 76 -29.43 -15.26 1.94
C ASN A 76 -30.21 -16.43 2.54
N ALA A 77 -31.36 -16.83 1.98
CA ALA A 77 -32.14 -17.96 2.50
C ALA A 77 -31.43 -19.33 2.36
N GLN A 78 -30.68 -19.55 1.28
CA GLN A 78 -29.93 -20.79 1.08
C GLN A 78 -28.60 -20.82 1.85
N LEU A 79 -27.97 -19.65 2.01
CA LEU A 79 -26.67 -19.54 2.68
C LEU A 79 -26.77 -19.24 4.16
N THR A 80 -27.93 -18.87 4.69
CA THR A 80 -28.17 -18.93 6.14
C THR A 80 -28.16 -20.40 6.50
N PRO A 81 -27.10 -20.94 7.13
CA PRO A 81 -27.21 -22.26 7.73
C PRO A 81 -28.34 -22.11 8.75
N LYS A 82 -29.31 -23.02 8.77
CA LYS A 82 -30.12 -23.25 9.97
C LYS A 82 -29.12 -23.34 11.11
N ARG A 83 -28.91 -22.25 11.84
CA ARG A 83 -28.22 -22.27 13.11
C ARG A 83 -29.03 -23.28 13.90
N ILE A 84 -28.44 -24.45 14.12
CA ILE A 84 -28.80 -25.29 15.23
C ILE A 84 -28.46 -24.41 16.43
N VAL A 85 -29.43 -23.57 16.81
CA VAL A 85 -29.47 -22.98 18.14
C VAL A 85 -29.59 -24.19 19.06
N PRO A 86 -28.67 -24.37 20.02
CA PRO A 86 -28.85 -25.37 21.04
C PRO A 86 -30.13 -25.02 21.82
N ASP A 87 -31.06 -25.99 21.82
CA ASP A 87 -32.24 -26.15 22.66
C ASP A 87 -33.36 -25.10 22.66
N ASP A 88 -34.45 -25.43 21.96
CA ASP A 88 -35.80 -25.28 22.52
C ASP A 88 -36.66 -26.52 22.12
N PRO A 89 -36.95 -27.45 23.05
CA PRO A 89 -37.49 -28.79 22.74
C PRO A 89 -38.94 -28.80 22.23
N ALA A 90 -39.62 -27.65 22.13
CA ALA A 90 -41.00 -27.58 21.66
C ALA A 90 -41.16 -27.60 20.12
N ALA A 91 -40.12 -27.24 19.35
CA ALA A 91 -40.23 -27.07 17.89
C ALA A 91 -39.98 -28.36 17.08
N LEU A 92 -39.44 -29.42 17.69
CA LEU A 92 -39.06 -30.66 17.01
C LEU A 92 -40.25 -31.55 16.63
N ALA A 93 -41.38 -31.46 17.34
CA ALA A 93 -42.51 -32.36 17.14
C ALA A 93 -43.25 -32.15 15.81
N LEU A 94 -43.34 -30.90 15.29
CA LEU A 94 -44.04 -30.61 14.04
C LEU A 94 -43.21 -30.90 12.77
N SER A 95 -41.88 -30.98 12.88
CA SER A 95 -40.98 -31.11 11.72
C SER A 95 -40.79 -32.54 11.21
N THR A 96 -41.07 -33.53 12.07
CA THR A 96 -40.75 -34.94 11.80
C THR A 96 -41.71 -35.56 10.78
N ASP A 97 -42.98 -35.14 10.74
CA ASP A 97 -43.97 -35.66 9.79
C ASP A 97 -43.80 -35.09 8.37
N GLN A 98 -43.39 -33.82 8.23
CA GLN A 98 -43.08 -33.23 6.92
C GLN A 98 -41.76 -33.75 6.34
N ALA A 99 -40.80 -34.12 7.19
CA ALA A 99 -39.54 -34.71 6.76
C ALA A 99 -39.72 -36.14 6.20
N ARG A 100 -40.68 -36.92 6.71
CA ARG A 100 -40.94 -38.29 6.23
C ARG A 100 -41.52 -38.34 4.82
N GLN A 101 -42.41 -37.42 4.46
CA GLN A 101 -43.01 -37.37 3.12
C GLN A 101 -42.06 -36.90 2.01
N LEU A 102 -40.99 -36.15 2.34
CA LEU A 102 -40.01 -35.66 1.36
C LEU A 102 -38.86 -36.65 1.08
N VAL A 103 -38.62 -37.61 1.98
CA VAL A 103 -37.52 -38.58 1.87
C VAL A 103 -37.87 -39.75 0.93
N GLU A 104 -39.14 -40.15 0.84
CA GLU A 104 -39.58 -41.27 -0.02
C GLU A 104 -39.47 -40.97 -1.52
N GLY A 105 -39.57 -39.71 -1.96
CA GLY A 105 -39.50 -39.34 -3.38
C GLY A 105 -38.09 -39.05 -3.92
N LYS A 106 -37.09 -38.87 -3.07
CA LYS A 106 -35.76 -38.34 -3.45
C LYS A 106 -34.59 -39.32 -3.29
N ALA A 107 -34.86 -40.53 -2.78
CA ALA A 107 -33.85 -41.57 -2.54
C ALA A 107 -33.09 -42.03 -3.80
N ALA A 108 -33.67 -41.86 -5.00
CA ALA A 108 -33.05 -42.28 -6.26
C ALA A 108 -32.02 -41.29 -6.86
N LEU A 109 -31.95 -40.04 -6.38
CA LEU A 109 -31.11 -38.98 -6.95
C LEU A 109 -29.89 -38.58 -6.08
N LEU A 110 -29.83 -39.09 -4.86
CA LEU A 110 -28.75 -38.81 -3.89
C LEU A 110 -27.35 -39.27 -4.34
N PRO A 111 -27.17 -40.45 -4.98
CA PRO A 111 -25.83 -40.89 -5.39
C PRO A 111 -25.21 -40.03 -6.50
N GLN A 112 -26.02 -39.61 -7.49
CA GLN A 112 -25.57 -38.75 -8.59
C GLN A 112 -25.19 -37.35 -8.09
N ALA A 113 -26.05 -36.71 -7.29
CA ALA A 113 -25.79 -35.38 -6.76
C ALA A 113 -24.53 -35.34 -5.87
N LEU A 114 -24.26 -36.40 -5.11
CA LEU A 114 -23.03 -36.51 -4.32
C LEU A 114 -21.78 -36.65 -5.20
N GLY A 115 -21.89 -37.41 -6.30
CA GLY A 115 -20.81 -37.57 -7.29
C GLY A 115 -20.46 -36.26 -7.98
N ASP A 116 -21.46 -35.47 -8.35
CA ASP A 116 -21.25 -34.15 -8.98
C ASP A 116 -20.62 -33.15 -8.01
N ILE A 117 -21.00 -33.18 -6.72
CA ILE A 117 -20.39 -32.35 -5.68
C ILE A 117 -18.93 -32.75 -5.42
N LEU A 118 -18.63 -34.05 -5.34
CA LEU A 118 -17.26 -34.53 -5.15
C LEU A 118 -16.37 -34.19 -6.35
N SER A 119 -16.90 -34.30 -7.58
CA SER A 119 -16.23 -33.88 -8.80
C SER A 119 -15.99 -32.37 -8.82
N ALA A 120 -16.99 -31.56 -8.43
CA ALA A 120 -16.85 -30.12 -8.32
C ALA A 120 -15.83 -29.70 -7.25
N ILE A 121 -15.76 -30.41 -6.12
CA ILE A 121 -14.76 -30.18 -5.06
C ILE A 121 -13.37 -30.57 -5.57
N ALA A 122 -13.22 -31.72 -6.25
CA ALA A 122 -11.94 -32.14 -6.82
C ALA A 122 -11.43 -31.16 -7.87
N ASN A 123 -12.30 -30.69 -8.77
CA ASN A 123 -11.98 -29.66 -9.76
C ASN A 123 -11.61 -28.33 -9.09
N SER A 124 -12.35 -27.93 -8.05
CA SER A 124 -12.02 -26.74 -7.25
C SER A 124 -10.65 -26.84 -6.59
N GLN A 125 -10.30 -28.00 -6.02
CA GLN A 125 -8.99 -28.22 -5.40
C GLN A 125 -7.87 -28.17 -6.45
N GLN A 126 -8.09 -28.76 -7.63
CA GLN A 126 -7.11 -28.70 -8.72
C GLN A 126 -6.89 -27.25 -9.21
N THR A 127 -7.96 -26.46 -9.31
CA THR A 127 -7.86 -25.03 -9.64
C THR A 127 -7.09 -24.26 -8.57
N VAL A 128 -7.34 -24.53 -7.29
CA VAL A 128 -6.64 -23.89 -6.17
C VAL A 128 -5.16 -24.25 -6.15
N LEU A 129 -4.79 -25.50 -6.46
CA LEU A 129 -3.38 -25.90 -6.53
C LEU A 129 -2.65 -25.23 -7.68
N ASN A 130 -3.31 -25.12 -8.84
CA ASN A 130 -2.76 -24.43 -10.00
C ASN A 130 -2.58 -22.93 -9.71
N SER A 131 -3.56 -22.29 -9.07
CA SER A 131 -3.46 -20.86 -8.70
C SER A 131 -2.41 -20.59 -7.63
N GLN A 132 -2.24 -21.49 -6.65
CA GLN A 132 -1.14 -21.40 -5.68
C GLN A 132 0.23 -21.54 -6.35
N SER A 133 0.35 -22.38 -7.39
CA SER A 133 1.59 -22.50 -8.16
C SER A 133 1.92 -21.17 -8.86
N THR A 134 0.95 -20.60 -9.56
CA THR A 134 1.11 -19.28 -10.22
C THR A 134 1.40 -18.18 -9.20
N MET A 135 0.74 -18.18 -8.04
CA MET A 135 0.99 -17.20 -6.99
C MET A 135 2.41 -17.30 -6.43
N ARG A 136 2.93 -18.52 -6.23
CA ARG A 136 4.31 -18.71 -5.77
C ARG A 136 5.32 -18.17 -6.78
N GLU A 137 5.08 -18.40 -8.08
CA GLU A 137 5.92 -17.86 -9.15
C GLU A 137 5.90 -16.33 -9.19
N LEU A 138 4.69 -15.74 -9.11
CA LEU A 138 4.53 -14.28 -9.05
C LEU A 138 5.15 -13.66 -7.79
N ILE A 139 5.00 -14.30 -6.62
CA ILE A 139 5.67 -13.87 -5.39
C ILE A 139 7.19 -13.89 -5.59
N GLY A 140 7.74 -14.91 -6.25
CA GLY A 140 9.15 -14.99 -6.58
C GLY A 140 9.62 -13.77 -7.39
N VAL A 141 8.91 -13.46 -8.47
CA VAL A 141 9.21 -12.30 -9.33
C VAL A 141 9.08 -10.98 -8.54
N VAL A 142 8.00 -10.78 -7.80
CA VAL A 142 7.76 -9.55 -7.02
C VAL A 142 8.81 -9.37 -5.92
N VAL A 143 9.19 -10.46 -5.23
CA VAL A 143 10.25 -10.42 -4.21
C VAL A 143 11.58 -10.08 -4.85
N GLN A 144 11.90 -10.70 -5.99
CA GLN A 144 13.11 -10.39 -6.76
C GLN A 144 13.14 -8.92 -7.20
N ASP A 145 12.05 -8.42 -7.75
CA ASP A 145 11.91 -7.01 -8.14
C ASP A 145 12.02 -6.08 -6.94
N ASN A 146 11.46 -6.47 -5.78
CA ASN A 146 11.59 -5.68 -4.56
C ASN A 146 13.06 -5.61 -4.10
N PHE A 147 13.81 -6.70 -4.17
CA PHE A 147 15.24 -6.70 -3.87
C PHE A 147 16.03 -5.84 -4.86
N ASN A 148 15.75 -5.95 -6.15
CA ASN A 148 16.38 -5.12 -7.18
C ASN A 148 16.09 -3.63 -6.95
N LEU A 149 14.83 -3.27 -6.69
CA LEU A 149 14.42 -1.90 -6.38
C LEU A 149 15.07 -1.39 -5.09
N LYS A 150 15.20 -2.21 -4.06
CA LYS A 150 15.91 -1.82 -2.82
C LYS A 150 17.38 -1.50 -3.09
N GLU A 151 18.02 -2.30 -3.94
CA GLU A 151 19.42 -2.08 -4.32
C GLU A 151 19.59 -0.82 -5.17
N GLU A 152 18.69 -0.56 -6.12
CA GLU A 152 18.68 0.70 -6.88
C GLU A 152 18.42 1.91 -5.97
N ASN A 153 17.48 1.82 -5.05
CA ASN A 153 17.22 2.87 -4.06
C ASN A 153 18.46 3.14 -3.19
N ARG A 154 19.20 2.10 -2.80
CA ARG A 154 20.46 2.27 -2.07
C ARG A 154 21.48 3.04 -2.93
N LYS A 155 21.67 2.65 -4.18
CA LYS A 155 22.57 3.34 -5.13
C LYS A 155 22.15 4.79 -5.37
N LEU A 156 20.85 5.07 -5.47
CA LEU A 156 20.35 6.43 -5.62
C LEU A 156 20.64 7.30 -4.39
N ARG A 157 20.44 6.76 -3.18
CA ARG A 157 20.78 7.47 -1.93
C ARG A 157 22.28 7.78 -1.85
N GLU A 158 23.14 6.84 -2.26
CA GLU A 158 24.59 7.06 -2.29
C GLU A 158 24.97 8.18 -3.26
N ARG A 159 24.43 8.16 -4.48
CA ARG A 159 24.67 9.22 -5.47
C ARG A 159 24.14 10.57 -5.02
N MET A 160 22.97 10.60 -4.38
CA MET A 160 22.40 11.83 -3.84
C MET A 160 23.31 12.42 -2.77
N LEU A 161 23.81 11.60 -1.84
CA LEU A 161 24.73 12.04 -0.80
C LEU A 161 26.07 12.54 -1.38
N GLU A 162 26.58 11.88 -2.44
CA GLU A 162 27.77 12.34 -3.15
C GLU A 162 27.55 13.69 -3.84
N LEU A 163 26.37 13.89 -4.47
CA LEU A 163 26.00 15.16 -5.09
C LEU A 163 25.83 16.27 -4.05
N GLU A 164 25.18 16.00 -2.92
CA GLU A 164 25.05 16.95 -1.81
C GLU A 164 26.42 17.38 -1.29
N ARG A 165 27.34 16.42 -1.15
CA ARG A 165 28.72 16.71 -0.76
C ARG A 165 29.43 17.57 -1.82
N ALA A 166 29.32 17.21 -3.10
CA ALA A 166 29.92 17.97 -4.19
C ALA A 166 29.38 19.41 -4.27
N LEU A 167 28.07 19.60 -4.03
CA LEU A 167 27.45 20.92 -3.96
C LEU A 167 27.96 21.73 -2.77
N ALA A 168 28.08 21.14 -1.59
CA ALA A 168 28.64 21.81 -0.41
C ALA A 168 30.11 22.21 -0.63
N GLU A 169 30.92 21.33 -1.23
CA GLU A 169 32.30 21.65 -1.58
C GLU A 169 32.39 22.75 -2.63
N TYR A 170 31.50 22.75 -3.63
CA TYR A 170 31.44 23.79 -4.65
C TYR A 170 31.08 25.15 -4.05
N GLN A 171 30.04 25.21 -3.19
CA GLN A 171 29.63 26.42 -2.50
C GLN A 171 30.78 27.00 -1.66
N ARG A 172 31.48 26.16 -0.90
CA ARG A 172 32.64 26.58 -0.11
C ARG A 172 33.76 27.16 -0.98
N ARG A 173 34.07 26.53 -2.12
CA ARG A 173 35.09 27.02 -3.06
C ARG A 173 34.69 28.36 -3.67
N GLU A 174 33.43 28.53 -4.04
CA GLU A 174 32.91 29.78 -4.57
C GLU A 174 32.93 30.89 -3.51
N GLU A 175 32.57 30.60 -2.26
CA GLU A 175 32.67 31.57 -1.17
C GLU A 175 34.12 32.03 -0.96
N THR A 176 35.08 31.10 -0.89
CA THR A 176 36.51 31.43 -0.79
C THR A 176 37.02 32.21 -2.02
N ARG A 177 36.46 31.95 -3.21
CA ARG A 177 36.81 32.69 -4.43
C ARG A 177 36.24 34.11 -4.37
N LYS A 178 35.01 34.27 -3.92
CA LYS A 178 34.32 35.54 -3.74
C LYS A 178 35.04 36.40 -2.70
N GLU A 179 35.37 35.86 -1.53
CA GLU A 179 36.14 36.57 -0.49
C GLU A 179 37.49 37.08 -1.01
N ARG A 180 38.19 36.28 -1.83
CA ARG A 180 39.46 36.69 -2.46
C ARG A 180 39.26 37.84 -3.44
N LEU A 181 38.20 37.82 -4.23
CA LEU A 181 37.89 38.91 -5.16
C LEU A 181 37.47 40.18 -4.42
N GLU A 182 36.61 40.07 -3.41
CA GLU A 182 36.20 41.19 -2.56
C GLU A 182 37.39 41.81 -1.83
N SER A 183 38.31 40.99 -1.31
CA SER A 183 39.54 41.47 -0.66
C SER A 183 40.42 42.26 -1.63
N ARG A 184 40.56 41.78 -2.89
CA ARG A 184 41.31 42.49 -3.94
C ARG A 184 40.63 43.80 -4.33
N LEU A 185 39.30 43.80 -4.44
CA LEU A 185 38.54 44.99 -4.77
C LEU A 185 38.66 46.05 -3.67
N ARG A 186 38.54 45.67 -2.39
CA ARG A 186 38.78 46.57 -1.26
C ARG A 186 40.20 47.13 -1.25
N ALA A 187 41.21 46.31 -1.57
CA ALA A 187 42.58 46.79 -1.69
C ALA A 187 42.73 47.84 -2.80
N LEU A 188 42.08 47.63 -3.96
CA LEU A 188 42.05 48.61 -5.04
C LEU A 188 41.31 49.88 -4.64
N GLU A 189 40.14 49.78 -4.01
CA GLU A 189 39.38 50.92 -3.49
C GLU A 189 40.23 51.75 -2.52
N ASN A 190 40.97 51.11 -1.62
CA ASN A 190 41.89 51.78 -0.70
C ASN A 190 43.03 52.49 -1.43
N THR A 191 43.60 51.89 -2.48
CA THR A 191 44.65 52.56 -3.28
C THR A 191 44.12 53.77 -4.03
N VAL A 192 42.91 53.69 -4.60
CA VAL A 192 42.26 54.80 -5.28
C VAL A 192 41.95 55.92 -4.29
N ALA A 193 41.43 55.59 -3.11
CA ALA A 193 41.17 56.56 -2.05
C ALA A 193 42.47 57.28 -1.62
N ALA A 194 43.58 56.54 -1.46
CA ALA A 194 44.88 57.13 -1.12
C ALA A 194 45.39 58.08 -2.22
N GLN A 195 45.25 57.69 -3.49
CA GLN A 195 45.60 58.56 -4.63
C GLN A 195 44.74 59.83 -4.67
N GLN A 196 43.43 59.72 -4.43
CA GLN A 196 42.54 60.88 -4.34
C GLN A 196 42.96 61.83 -3.22
N GLN A 197 43.34 61.31 -2.05
CA GLN A 197 43.86 62.12 -0.95
C GLN A 197 45.17 62.83 -1.31
N GLN A 198 46.10 62.15 -1.99
CA GLN A 198 47.35 62.75 -2.47
C GLN A 198 47.08 63.89 -3.45
N ILE A 199 46.16 63.69 -4.41
CA ILE A 199 45.76 64.74 -5.36
C ILE A 199 45.14 65.94 -4.64
N ALA A 200 44.25 65.71 -3.67
CA ALA A 200 43.64 66.78 -2.88
C ALA A 200 44.69 67.60 -2.12
N GLN A 201 45.69 66.94 -1.52
CA GLN A 201 46.80 67.61 -0.84
C GLN A 201 47.65 68.47 -1.80
N LEU A 202 47.97 67.94 -2.99
CA LEU A 202 48.71 68.69 -4.02
C LEU A 202 47.95 69.94 -4.47
N ILE A 203 46.64 69.82 -4.71
CA ILE A 203 45.79 70.96 -5.07
C ILE A 203 45.78 72.01 -3.96
N GLN A 204 45.71 71.59 -2.69
CA GLN A 204 45.73 72.49 -1.54
C GLN A 204 47.07 73.23 -1.41
N LEU A 205 48.20 72.54 -1.59
CA LEU A 205 49.53 73.15 -1.60
C LEU A 205 49.70 74.16 -2.74
N GLN A 206 49.22 73.83 -3.94
CA GLN A 206 49.24 74.74 -5.08
C GLN A 206 48.43 76.02 -4.81
N ARG A 207 47.23 75.89 -4.23
CA ARG A 207 46.40 77.04 -3.84
C ARG A 207 47.09 77.93 -2.81
N GLN A 208 47.69 77.34 -1.77
CA GLN A 208 48.44 78.10 -0.75
C GLN A 208 49.63 78.86 -1.36
N ASN A 209 50.40 78.22 -2.25
CA ASN A 209 51.53 78.86 -2.92
C ASN A 209 51.09 79.99 -3.86
N GLN A 210 49.96 79.85 -4.56
CA GLN A 210 49.39 80.93 -5.37
C GLN A 210 48.90 82.11 -4.52
N GLN A 211 48.28 81.86 -3.37
CA GLN A 211 47.87 82.91 -2.44
C GLN A 211 49.07 83.68 -1.86
N LYS A 212 50.13 82.97 -1.43
CA LYS A 212 51.37 83.60 -0.94
C LYS A 212 52.01 84.53 -1.98
N LYS A 213 52.02 84.15 -3.26
CA LYS A 213 52.54 85.00 -4.34
C LYS A 213 51.70 86.24 -4.63
N ARG A 214 50.41 86.24 -4.28
CA ARG A 214 49.49 87.38 -4.50
C ARG A 214 49.48 88.38 -3.33
N GLY A 215 49.96 88.01 -2.14
CA GLY A 215 50.06 88.91 -0.98
C GLY A 215 51.39 89.65 -0.86
N TRP A 216 52.22 89.64 -1.92
CA TRP A 216 53.56 90.25 -1.96
C TRP A 216 53.64 91.41 -2.97
N TRP A 217 52.52 92.07 -3.20
CA TRP A 217 52.37 93.31 -3.97
C TRP A 217 51.56 94.32 -3.16
#